data_AF-A0A537YEF7-F1
#
_entry.id   AF-A0A537YEF7-F1
#
_cell.length_a   1.000
_cell.length_b   1.000
_cell.length_c   1.000
_cell.angle_alpha   90.00
_cell.angle_beta   90.00
_cell.angle_gamma   90.00
#
_symmetry.space_group_name_H-M   'P 1'
#
loop_
_entity.id
_entity.type
_entity.pdbx_description
1 polymer ?
#
loop_
_entity_poly.entity_id
_entity_poly.type
_entity_poly.pdbx_seq_one_letter_code
_entity_poly.pdbx_strand_id
1 'polypeptide(L)' 'MSEQHSANVNITNDTAGNATIYLFHEITDEGMQGGHWQATPGQTVGPLTVYYDTGVGSHTYDWWSARPRRRWTKPRLLRQ' A
#
# COMPACT_ATOMS: atom_id res chain seq x y z
N MET A 1 -7.62 13.79 -25.07
CA MET A 1 -8.71 13.38 -24.16
C MET A 1 -8.10 12.54 -23.06
N SER A 2 -8.54 12.76 -21.81
CA SER A 2 -8.15 11.91 -20.69
C SER A 2 -8.99 10.63 -20.70
N GLU A 3 -8.38 9.49 -20.36
CA GLU A 3 -9.03 8.19 -20.22
C GLU A 3 -8.67 7.56 -18.88
N GLN A 4 -9.68 7.09 -18.14
CA GLN A 4 -9.50 6.45 -16.84
C GLN A 4 -9.24 4.95 -17.00
N HIS A 5 -8.29 4.45 -16.22
CA HIS A 5 -7.90 3.05 -16.16
C HIS A 5 -7.86 2.56 -14.71
N SER A 6 -7.67 1.25 -14.53
CA SER A 6 -7.42 0.66 -13.22
C SER A 6 -6.21 -0.25 -13.22
N ALA A 7 -5.61 -0.41 -12.03
CA ALA A 7 -4.50 -1.34 -11.78
C ALA A 7 -4.68 -2.02 -10.43
N ASN A 8 -4.10 -3.22 -10.30
CA ASN A 8 -3.98 -3.92 -9.02
C ASN A 8 -2.56 -3.75 -8.48
N VAL A 9 -2.44 -3.25 -7.26
CA VAL A 9 -1.17 -3.01 -6.60
C VAL A 9 -0.97 -3.97 -5.44
N ASN A 10 0.16 -4.66 -5.46
CA ASN A 10 0.59 -5.58 -4.41
C ASN A 10 1.82 -5.01 -3.71
N ILE A 11 2.00 -5.34 -2.43
CA ILE A 11 3.12 -4.86 -1.62
C ILE A 11 3.83 -6.02 -0.94
N THR A 12 5.16 -6.02 -0.99
CA THR A 12 6.00 -7.04 -0.35
C THR A 12 6.59 -6.49 0.94
N ASN A 13 6.45 -7.24 2.04
CA ASN A 13 7.12 -6.92 3.29
C ASN A 13 8.58 -7.41 3.26
N ASP A 14 9.49 -6.61 2.73
CA ASP A 14 10.93 -6.91 2.75
C ASP A 14 11.62 -6.46 4.05
N THR A 15 10.86 -6.35 5.15
CA THR A 15 11.42 -6.03 6.47
C THR A 15 11.63 -7.29 7.29
N ALA A 16 12.53 -7.23 8.26
CA ALA A 16 12.85 -8.36 9.14
C ALA A 16 11.73 -8.75 10.13
N GLY A 17 10.57 -8.08 10.14
CA GLY A 17 9.51 -8.36 11.10
C GLY A 17 8.11 -8.32 10.51
N ASN A 18 7.16 -8.95 11.20
CA ASN A 18 5.75 -8.91 10.81
C ASN A 18 5.23 -7.46 10.88
N ALA A 19 4.51 -7.05 9.85
CA ALA A 19 3.93 -5.72 9.75
C ALA A 19 2.46 -5.77 9.35
N THR A 20 1.66 -4.87 9.93
CA THR A 20 0.41 -4.44 9.30
C THR A 20 0.76 -3.31 8.34
N ILE A 21 0.51 -3.50 7.06
CA ILE A 21 0.80 -2.52 6.02
C ILE A 21 -0.50 -1.82 5.65
N TYR A 22 -0.52 -0.49 5.72
CA TYR A 22 -1.57 0.34 5.15
C TYR A 22 -1.05 0.95 3.85
N LEU A 23 -1.79 0.81 2.77
CA LEU A 23 -1.48 1.38 1.46
C LEU A 23 -2.61 2.31 1.04
N PHE A 24 -2.25 3.50 0.59
CA PHE A 24 -3.16 4.51 0.08
C PHE A 24 -2.69 5.00 -1.28
N HIS A 25 -3.66 5.19 -2.16
CA HIS A 25 -3.53 5.86 -3.44
C HIS A 25 -4.58 6.95 -3.52
N GLU A 26 -4.23 8.10 -4.09
CA GLU A 26 -5.18 9.19 -4.33
C GLU A 26 -4.86 9.84 -5.66
N ILE A 27 -5.91 10.03 -6.45
CA ILE A 27 -5.89 10.91 -7.62
C ILE A 27 -6.84 12.07 -7.34
N THR A 28 -6.48 13.26 -7.82
CA THR A 28 -7.06 14.55 -7.40
C THR A 28 -8.60 14.60 -7.50
N ASP A 29 -9.21 13.84 -8.41
CA ASP A 29 -10.64 13.96 -8.73
C ASP A 29 -11.50 12.74 -8.30
N GLU A 30 -10.91 11.61 -7.87
CA GLU A 30 -11.65 10.35 -7.53
C GLU A 30 -11.57 9.97 -6.05
N GLY A 31 -10.84 10.75 -5.24
CA GLY A 31 -10.66 10.49 -3.82
C GLY A 31 -9.69 9.33 -3.52
N MET A 32 -9.54 9.03 -2.22
CA MET A 32 -8.52 8.09 -1.73
C MET A 32 -8.97 6.63 -1.82
N GLN A 33 -8.22 5.78 -2.51
CA GLN A 33 -8.30 4.32 -2.43
C GLN A 33 -7.33 3.80 -1.36
N GLY A 34 -7.82 2.95 -0.44
CA GLY A 34 -7.02 2.47 0.69
C GLY A 34 -7.27 1.03 1.05
N GLY A 35 -6.22 0.33 1.49
CA GLY A 35 -6.29 -1.05 1.95
C GLY A 35 -5.26 -1.34 3.04
N HIS A 36 -5.45 -2.43 3.79
CA HIS A 36 -4.46 -2.88 4.74
C HIS A 36 -4.43 -4.40 4.90
N TRP A 37 -3.23 -4.93 5.16
CA TRP A 37 -2.98 -6.36 5.28
C TRP A 37 -1.92 -6.64 6.35
N GLN A 38 -1.92 -7.85 6.90
CA GLN A 38 -0.80 -8.37 7.67
C GLN A 38 0.14 -9.16 6.75
N ALA A 39 1.44 -8.89 6.85
CA ALA A 39 2.45 -9.58 6.06
C ALA A 39 3.63 -10.02 6.95
N THR A 40 4.04 -11.29 6.85
CA THR A 40 5.31 -11.76 7.40
C THR A 40 6.49 -11.31 6.52
N PRO A 41 7.74 -11.36 7.00
CA PRO A 41 8.91 -11.09 6.16
C PRO A 41 8.89 -11.89 4.85
N GLY A 42 9.17 -11.22 3.73
CA GLY A 42 9.14 -11.78 2.37
C GLY A 42 7.75 -11.99 1.76
N GLN A 43 6.66 -11.81 2.52
CA GLN A 43 5.31 -12.03 2.02
C GLN A 43 4.82 -10.85 1.16
N THR A 44 4.23 -11.15 0.01
CA THR A 44 3.48 -10.20 -0.81
C THR A 44 1.98 -10.26 -0.46
N VAL A 45 1.37 -9.09 -0.27
CA VAL A 45 -0.05 -8.93 0.09
C VAL A 45 -0.72 -7.90 -0.81
N GLY A 46 -2.06 -7.87 -0.83
CA GLY A 46 -2.86 -7.10 -1.78
C GLY A 46 -3.95 -7.96 -2.44
N PRO A 47 -4.52 -7.51 -3.57
CA PRO A 47 -4.25 -6.24 -4.23
C PRO A 47 -5.03 -5.07 -3.62
N LEU A 48 -4.49 -3.85 -3.74
CA LEU A 48 -5.29 -2.61 -3.78
C LEU A 48 -5.66 -2.34 -5.23
N THR A 49 -6.95 -2.28 -5.56
CA THR A 49 -7.39 -1.76 -6.85
C THR A 49 -7.37 -0.25 -6.81
N VAL A 50 -6.72 0.37 -7.79
CA VAL A 50 -6.56 1.83 -7.91
C VAL A 50 -7.00 2.31 -9.29
N TYR A 51 -7.33 3.58 -9.39
CA TYR A 51 -7.71 4.25 -10.64
C TYR A 51 -6.68 5.32 -10.99
N TYR A 52 -6.38 5.48 -12.28
CA TYR A 52 -5.44 6.49 -12.80
C TYR A 52 -5.85 6.93 -14.21
N ASP A 53 -5.44 8.11 -14.61
CA ASP A 53 -5.82 8.71 -15.89
C ASP A 53 -4.63 8.84 -16.85
N THR A 54 -4.82 8.49 -18.12
CA THR A 54 -3.81 8.70 -19.17
C THR A 54 -4.34 9.56 -20.33
N GLY A 55 -3.43 10.03 -21.19
CA GLY A 55 -3.78 10.75 -22.42
C GLY A 55 -3.48 12.25 -22.40
N VAL A 56 -3.50 12.86 -23.59
CA VAL A 56 -3.27 14.31 -23.77
C VAL A 56 -4.44 15.07 -23.14
N GLY A 57 -4.19 15.70 -21.99
CA GLY A 57 -5.18 16.36 -21.15
C GLY A 57 -5.39 15.73 -19.77
N SER A 58 -4.70 14.64 -19.44
CA SER A 58 -4.57 14.19 -18.05
C SER A 58 -3.66 15.17 -17.31
N HIS A 59 -4.21 15.80 -16.26
CA HIS A 59 -3.52 16.70 -15.34
C HIS A 59 -3.58 16.17 -13.90
N THR A 60 -4.01 14.92 -13.75
CA THR A 60 -4.18 14.24 -12.46
C THR A 60 -2.85 13.60 -12.05
N TYR A 61 -2.52 13.68 -10.77
CA TYR A 61 -1.31 13.07 -10.21
C TYR A 61 -1.66 11.88 -9.33
N ASP A 62 -0.88 10.81 -9.44
CA ASP A 62 -0.96 9.63 -8.60
C ASP A 62 -0.16 9.81 -7.31
N TRP A 63 -0.85 10.05 -6.20
CA TRP A 63 -0.24 10.20 -4.88
C TRP A 63 -0.28 8.90 -4.09
N TRP A 64 0.84 8.52 -3.50
CA TRP A 64 0.99 7.25 -2.80
C TRP A 64 1.46 7.43 -1.36
N SER A 65 0.91 6.62 -0.44
CA SER A 65 1.40 6.48 0.93
C SER A 65 1.41 5.03 1.37
N ALA A 66 2.58 4.53 1.77
CA ALA A 66 2.74 3.21 2.41
C ALA A 66 3.15 3.38 3.87
N ARG A 67 2.35 2.84 4.79
CA ARG A 67 2.56 2.97 6.24
C ARG A 67 2.67 1.59 6.90
N PRO A 68 3.87 0.99 6.97
CA PRO A 68 4.07 -0.23 7.73
C PRO A 68 4.01 0.07 9.23
N ARG A 69 3.16 -0.66 9.96
CA ARG A 69 3.11 -0.68 11.42
C ARG A 69 3.64 -2.02 11.91
N ARG A 70 4.81 -1.99 12.56
CA ARG A 70 5.37 -3.19 13.21
C ARG A 70 4.53 -3.55 14.42
N ARG A 71 4.25 -4.84 14.57
CA ARG A 71 3.71 -5.33 15.84
C ARG A 71 4.86 -5.45 16.83
N TRP A 72 4.89 -4.54 17.81
CA TRP A 72 5.84 -4.67 18.92
C TRP A 72 5.52 -5.94 19.70
N THR A 73 6.44 -6.89 19.68
CA THR A 73 6.39 -8.09 20.52
C THR A 73 7.43 -7.89 21.60
N LYS A 74 7.02 -7.84 22.88
CA LYS A 74 7.98 -7.65 23.99
C LYS A 74 9.04 -8.77 23.92
N PRO A 75 10.34 -8.46 24.07
CA PRO A 75 11.36 -9.47 24.17
C PRO A 75 11.00 -10.40 25.33
N ARG A 76 10.91 -11.71 25.06
CA ARG A 76 10.77 -12.71 26.11
C ARG A 76 12.12 -12.77 26.81
N LEU A 77 12.25 -12.09 27.95
CA LEU A 77 13.41 -12.23 28.82
C LEU A 77 13.49 -13.70 29.24
N LEU A 78 14.44 -14.43 28.65
CA LEU A 78 14.88 -15.72 29.15
C LEU A 78 15.56 -15.45 30.49
N ARG A 79 14.86 -15.74 31.59
CA ARG A 79 15.49 -15.84 32.91
C ARG A 79 16.39 -17.07 32.87
N GLN A 80 17.69 -16.86 33.09
CA GLN A 80 18.60 -17.90 33.55
C GLN A 80 18.40 -18.12 35.05
#